data_AF-A0AAE7KY23-F1
#
_entry.id   AF-A0AAE7KY23-F1
#
_cell.length_a   1.000
_cell.length_b   1.000
_cell.length_c   1.000
_cell.angle_alpha   90.00
_cell.angle_beta   90.00
_cell.angle_gamma   90.00
#
_symmetry.space_group_name_H-M   'P 1'
#
loop_
_entity.id
_entity.type
_entity.pdbx_description
1 polymer ?
#
loop_
_entity_poly.entity_id
_entity_poly.type
_entity_poly.pdbx_seq_one_letter_code
_entity_poly.pdbx_strand_id
1 'polypeptide(L)'
;MPLKIKDDDLQCFFSIADVFARATGLATVVIDVTGKVISDCHNFNAFCTLMRTNEQYRASCQKCDKYCAFEGLKQLKPRILCCYAGLSLFSMPLINEGNLCGFIICGQVRAKYQEYKTIVIDEQSQWMSDPEIKAAWERVIVVDNNILTASVNLLNFIVNNYERKDTVDEMVNIPKTSTPQIYFTELSRHEKKLMEALRYIDENLYSELSLESVAAHVCLSANYFSRFFKKRQGVNFKTWVNQKKMQKAGELLHDPVHSIDSIARKLQYAQTSYFCRVFRAAHQTSPQSFRHARLSQ
;
A
#
# COMPACT_ATOMS: atom_id res chain seq x y z
N MET A 1 -24.30 25.12 9.07
CA MET A 1 -24.00 25.72 7.75
C MET A 1 -23.00 24.83 7.05
N PRO A 2 -23.18 24.46 5.76
CA PRO A 2 -22.10 23.83 5.03
C PRO A 2 -20.99 24.86 4.90
N LEU A 3 -19.79 24.52 5.39
CA LEU A 3 -18.59 25.34 5.24
C LEU A 3 -18.37 25.62 3.76
N LYS A 4 -18.73 26.83 3.31
CA LYS A 4 -18.34 27.34 1.99
C LYS A 4 -16.86 27.67 2.06
N ILE A 5 -16.03 26.72 1.64
CA ILE A 5 -14.62 26.98 1.33
C ILE A 5 -14.61 28.03 0.21
N LYS A 6 -13.72 29.03 0.27
CA LYS A 6 -13.51 29.95 -0.85
C LYS A 6 -12.95 29.14 -2.02
N ASP A 7 -13.52 29.26 -3.22
CA ASP A 7 -13.14 28.45 -4.39
C ASP A 7 -11.62 28.51 -4.70
N ASP A 8 -10.97 29.63 -4.39
CA ASP A 8 -9.53 29.83 -4.61
C ASP A 8 -8.64 28.86 -3.80
N ASP A 9 -9.05 28.49 -2.57
CA ASP A 9 -8.27 27.58 -1.72
C ASP A 9 -8.35 26.14 -2.23
N LEU A 10 -9.52 25.74 -2.76
CA LEU A 10 -9.72 24.43 -3.38
C LEU A 10 -8.87 24.28 -4.65
N GLN A 11 -8.81 25.34 -5.47
CA GLN A 11 -7.99 25.33 -6.69
C GLN A 11 -6.51 25.13 -6.40
N CYS A 12 -6.00 25.69 -5.31
CA CYS A 12 -4.62 25.41 -4.90
C CYS A 12 -4.42 23.92 -4.59
N PHE A 13 -5.29 23.32 -3.79
CA PHE A 13 -5.14 21.91 -3.44
C PHE A 13 -5.25 20.99 -4.66
N PHE A 14 -6.08 21.36 -5.65
CA PHE A 14 -6.13 20.68 -6.94
C PHE A 14 -4.80 20.81 -7.69
N SER A 15 -4.19 22.00 -7.71
CA SER A 15 -2.87 22.23 -8.30
C SER A 15 -1.77 21.42 -7.61
N ILE A 16 -1.79 21.34 -6.27
CA ILE A 16 -0.85 20.50 -5.51
C ILE A 16 -1.01 19.03 -5.91
N ALA A 17 -2.25 18.54 -5.97
CA ALA A 17 -2.52 17.16 -6.37
C ALA A 17 -2.01 16.85 -7.79
N ASP A 18 -2.24 17.73 -8.76
CA ASP A 18 -1.78 17.56 -10.15
C ASP A 18 -0.26 17.56 -10.26
N VAL A 19 0.40 18.62 -9.73
CA VAL A 19 1.86 18.75 -9.80
C VAL A 19 2.53 17.58 -9.09
N PHE A 20 2.02 17.17 -7.93
CA PHE A 20 2.55 16.02 -7.21
C PHE A 20 2.41 14.72 -7.99
N ALA A 21 1.25 14.48 -8.61
CA ALA A 21 1.04 13.28 -9.43
C ALA A 21 2.01 13.23 -10.61
N ARG A 22 2.20 14.35 -11.31
CA ARG A 22 3.15 14.45 -12.43
C ARG A 22 4.59 14.24 -12.00
N ALA A 23 4.99 14.79 -10.85
CA ALA A 23 6.36 14.69 -10.35
C ALA A 23 6.71 13.29 -9.84
N THR A 24 5.76 12.62 -9.17
CA THR A 24 6.02 11.34 -8.50
C THR A 24 5.62 10.12 -9.33
N GLY A 25 4.75 10.30 -10.33
CA GLY A 25 4.12 9.18 -11.03
C GLY A 25 3.16 8.39 -10.13
N LEU A 26 2.74 8.94 -8.98
CA LEU A 26 1.66 8.37 -8.16
C LEU A 26 0.32 8.96 -8.55
N ALA A 27 -0.75 8.18 -8.40
CA ALA A 27 -2.10 8.66 -8.60
C ALA A 27 -2.50 9.62 -7.48
N THR A 28 -3.24 10.69 -7.79
CA THR A 28 -3.82 11.61 -6.80
C THR A 28 -5.26 11.98 -7.13
N VAL A 29 -6.06 12.20 -6.08
CA VAL A 29 -7.44 12.72 -6.18
C VAL A 29 -7.79 13.46 -4.91
N VAL A 30 -8.56 14.54 -5.01
CA VAL A 30 -9.08 15.29 -3.86
C VAL A 30 -10.50 14.86 -3.56
N ILE A 31 -10.76 14.56 -2.28
CA ILE A 31 -12.09 14.24 -1.76
C ILE A 31 -12.50 15.24 -0.69
N ASP A 32 -13.80 15.47 -0.54
CA ASP A 32 -14.35 16.22 0.58
C ASP A 32 -14.40 15.38 1.87
N VAL A 33 -14.85 16.00 2.96
CA VAL A 33 -14.99 15.33 4.27
C VAL A 33 -16.02 14.20 4.29
N THR A 34 -16.89 14.12 3.29
CA THR A 34 -17.89 13.05 3.16
C THR A 34 -17.33 11.83 2.45
N GLY A 35 -16.22 11.98 1.72
CA GLY A 35 -15.61 10.96 0.86
C GLY A 35 -15.92 11.12 -0.63
N LYS A 36 -16.59 12.21 -1.02
CA LYS A 36 -16.94 12.48 -2.42
C LYS A 36 -15.74 13.10 -3.14
N VAL A 37 -15.46 12.61 -4.34
CA VAL A 37 -14.43 13.18 -5.22
C VAL A 37 -14.84 14.58 -5.68
N ILE A 38 -13.92 15.54 -5.55
CA ILE A 38 -14.13 16.96 -5.89
C ILE A 38 -13.07 17.52 -6.87
N SER A 39 -12.07 16.73 -7.25
CA SER A 39 -11.09 17.06 -8.29
C SER A 39 -11.08 16.03 -9.42
N ASP A 40 -10.33 16.33 -10.48
CA ASP A 40 -9.90 15.32 -11.44
C ASP A 40 -9.05 14.23 -10.76
N CYS A 41 -9.07 13.03 -11.35
CA CYS A 41 -8.24 11.91 -10.96
C CYS A 41 -6.94 11.94 -11.77
N HIS A 42 -5.83 12.36 -11.16
CA HIS A 42 -4.55 12.48 -11.86
C HIS A 42 -3.78 11.17 -11.81
N ASN A 43 -3.27 10.72 -12.96
CA ASN A 43 -2.39 9.55 -13.09
C ASN A 43 -2.98 8.24 -12.50
N PHE A 44 -4.31 8.12 -12.56
CA PHE A 44 -5.01 6.90 -12.19
C PHE A 44 -4.69 5.77 -13.16
N ASN A 45 -4.34 4.60 -12.62
CA ASN A 45 -4.15 3.40 -13.42
C ASN A 45 -5.50 2.87 -13.95
N ALA A 46 -5.45 2.07 -15.02
CA ALA A 46 -6.64 1.51 -15.67
C ALA A 46 -7.55 0.73 -14.71
N PHE A 47 -6.97 0.00 -13.75
CA PHE A 47 -7.74 -0.75 -12.76
C PHE A 47 -8.56 0.17 -11.86
N CYS A 48 -7.94 1.21 -11.29
CA CYS A 48 -8.64 2.16 -10.43
C CYS A 48 -9.73 2.91 -11.20
N THR A 49 -9.49 3.24 -12.48
CA THR A 49 -10.50 3.82 -13.35
C THR A 49 -11.70 2.88 -13.51
N LEU A 50 -11.47 1.63 -13.93
CA LEU A 50 -12.53 0.62 -14.10
C LEU A 50 -13.34 0.40 -12.82
N MET A 51 -12.66 0.23 -11.68
CA MET A 51 -13.31 0.01 -10.39
C MET A 51 -14.17 1.20 -9.95
N ARG A 52 -13.74 2.43 -10.26
CA ARG A 52 -14.49 3.65 -9.89
C ARG A 52 -15.61 3.97 -10.87
N THR A 53 -15.52 3.53 -12.12
CA THR A 53 -16.62 3.68 -13.08
C THR A 53 -17.66 2.58 -12.96
N ASN A 54 -17.29 1.40 -12.45
CA ASN A 54 -18.22 0.30 -12.21
C ASN A 54 -19.17 0.58 -11.03
N GLU A 55 -20.48 0.47 -11.25
CA GLU A 55 -21.52 0.74 -10.25
C GLU A 55 -21.41 -0.15 -9.01
N GLN A 56 -20.97 -1.40 -9.17
CA GLN A 56 -20.80 -2.36 -8.09
C GLN A 56 -19.64 -1.99 -7.15
N TYR A 57 -18.55 -1.44 -7.68
CA TYR A 57 -17.30 -1.26 -6.94
C TYR A 57 -17.01 0.19 -6.52
N ARG A 58 -17.64 1.16 -7.18
CA ARG A 58 -17.45 2.60 -6.94
C ARG A 58 -17.67 2.98 -5.48
N ALA A 59 -18.75 2.52 -4.86
CA ALA A 59 -19.08 2.83 -3.47
C ALA A 59 -18.00 2.30 -2.51
N SER A 60 -17.49 1.10 -2.78
CA SER A 60 -16.43 0.47 -2.00
C SER A 60 -15.09 1.18 -2.14
N CYS A 61 -14.77 1.72 -3.33
CA CYS A 61 -13.61 2.60 -3.51
C CYS A 61 -13.73 3.89 -2.68
N GLN A 62 -14.90 4.55 -2.71
CA GLN A 62 -15.14 5.78 -1.93
C GLN A 62 -15.08 5.53 -0.41
N LYS A 63 -15.65 4.40 0.06
CA LYS A 63 -15.53 3.96 1.46
C LYS A 63 -14.07 3.79 1.88
N CYS A 64 -13.24 3.18 1.02
CA CYS A 64 -11.81 3.02 1.28
C CYS A 64 -11.05 4.35 1.34
N ASP A 65 -11.29 5.25 0.39
CA ASP A 65 -10.68 6.59 0.38
C ASP A 65 -11.00 7.34 1.68
N LYS A 66 -12.29 7.36 2.06
CA LYS A 66 -12.76 7.97 3.31
C LYS A 66 -12.11 7.34 4.53
N TYR A 67 -12.07 6.01 4.61
CA TYR A 67 -11.43 5.33 5.73
C TYR A 67 -9.96 5.72 5.87
N CYS A 68 -9.23 5.74 4.74
CA CYS A 68 -7.82 6.15 4.72
C CYS A 68 -7.65 7.58 5.22
N ALA A 69 -8.45 8.52 4.69
CA ALA A 69 -8.49 9.93 5.09
C ALA A 69 -8.63 10.11 6.61
N PHE A 70 -9.65 9.50 7.20
CA PHE A 70 -9.91 9.66 8.63
C PHE A 70 -8.92 8.91 9.53
N GLU A 71 -8.34 7.79 9.07
CA GLU A 71 -7.26 7.13 9.82
C GLU A 71 -5.98 7.97 9.88
N GLY A 72 -5.62 8.65 8.78
CA GLY A 72 -4.52 9.60 8.77
C GLY A 72 -4.75 10.80 9.69
N LEU A 73 -5.98 11.31 9.71
CA LEU A 73 -6.37 12.45 10.56
C LEU A 73 -6.30 12.12 12.06
N LYS A 74 -6.82 10.95 12.49
CA LYS A 74 -6.85 10.55 13.91
C LYS A 74 -5.48 10.57 14.59
N GLN A 75 -4.44 10.30 13.82
CA GLN A 75 -3.07 10.20 14.35
C GLN A 75 -2.25 11.45 14.09
N LEU A 76 -2.83 12.47 13.45
CA LEU A 76 -2.13 13.65 12.95
C LEU A 76 -0.84 13.29 12.18
N LYS A 77 -0.86 12.13 11.52
CA LYS A 77 0.30 11.51 10.88
C LYS A 77 -0.17 10.79 9.62
N PRO A 78 0.39 11.12 8.45
CA PRO A 78 0.10 10.37 7.23
C PRO A 78 0.40 8.88 7.41
N ARG A 79 -0.51 8.03 6.97
CA ARG A 79 -0.39 6.57 7.04
C ARG A 79 -0.61 5.94 5.69
N ILE A 80 0.26 5.01 5.35
CA ILE A 80 0.08 4.14 4.19
C ILE A 80 -0.77 2.94 4.64
N LEU A 81 -1.85 2.72 3.92
CA LEU A 81 -2.77 1.60 4.07
C LEU A 81 -2.87 0.86 2.73
N CYS A 82 -3.54 -0.29 2.72
CA CYS A 82 -3.94 -0.95 1.48
C CYS A 82 -5.46 -0.87 1.32
N CYS A 83 -5.95 -0.54 0.14
CA CYS A 83 -7.38 -0.62 -0.15
C CYS A 83 -7.85 -2.08 -0.18
N TYR A 84 -9.15 -2.29 -0.27
CA TYR A 84 -9.75 -3.63 -0.30
C TYR A 84 -9.27 -4.50 -1.49
N ALA A 85 -8.80 -3.88 -2.57
CA ALA A 85 -8.19 -4.55 -3.71
C ALA A 85 -6.66 -4.74 -3.60
N GLY A 86 -6.08 -4.42 -2.43
CA GLY A 86 -4.68 -4.65 -2.13
C GLY A 86 -3.70 -3.58 -2.62
N LEU A 87 -4.17 -2.50 -3.25
CA LEU A 87 -3.31 -1.37 -3.66
C LEU A 87 -3.00 -0.46 -2.47
N SER A 88 -1.76 -0.03 -2.36
CA SER A 88 -1.33 0.91 -1.33
C SER A 88 -1.83 2.32 -1.63
N LEU A 89 -2.27 3.03 -0.60
CA LEU A 89 -2.69 4.41 -0.65
C LEU A 89 -2.44 5.10 0.69
N PHE A 90 -2.36 6.42 0.65
CA PHE A 90 -2.30 7.28 1.83
C PHE A 90 -3.11 8.54 1.59
N SER A 91 -3.31 9.33 2.64
CA SER A 91 -4.08 10.57 2.58
C SER A 91 -3.37 11.73 3.25
N MET A 92 -3.59 12.93 2.73
CA MET A 92 -3.18 14.19 3.34
C MET A 92 -4.40 15.03 3.69
N PRO A 93 -4.63 15.40 4.97
CA PRO A 93 -5.70 16.33 5.31
C PRO A 93 -5.41 17.72 4.76
N LEU A 94 -6.44 18.36 4.23
CA LEU A 94 -6.41 19.73 3.75
C LEU A 94 -7.07 20.61 4.81
N ILE A 95 -6.27 21.40 5.52
CA ILE A 95 -6.74 22.22 6.63
C ILE A 95 -6.51 23.69 6.27
N ASN A 96 -7.60 24.45 6.16
CA ASN A 96 -7.54 25.90 5.98
C ASN A 96 -8.17 26.62 7.17
N GLU A 97 -7.45 27.59 7.76
CA GLU A 97 -7.87 28.36 8.94
C GLU A 97 -8.38 27.49 10.10
N GLY A 98 -7.81 26.28 10.23
CA GLY A 98 -8.24 25.29 11.23
C GLY A 98 -9.46 24.46 10.81
N ASN A 99 -10.11 24.79 9.70
CA ASN A 99 -11.20 24.01 9.15
C ASN A 99 -10.66 22.90 8.24
N LEU A 100 -11.13 21.67 8.46
CA LEU A 100 -10.87 20.56 7.57
C LEU A 100 -11.69 20.74 6.28
N CYS A 101 -11.02 21.00 5.17
CA CYS A 101 -11.62 21.23 3.86
C CYS A 101 -11.83 19.92 3.08
N GLY A 102 -10.98 18.93 3.30
CA GLY A 102 -11.00 17.67 2.57
C GLY A 102 -9.68 16.93 2.71
N PHE A 103 -9.40 16.06 1.75
CA PHE A 103 -8.20 15.23 1.74
C PHE A 103 -7.68 15.02 0.33
N ILE A 104 -6.35 15.04 0.16
CA ILE A 104 -5.70 14.47 -1.01
C ILE A 104 -5.50 12.98 -0.73
N ILE A 105 -6.07 12.11 -1.55
CA ILE A 105 -5.77 10.68 -1.57
C ILE A 105 -4.70 10.44 -2.61
N CYS A 106 -3.69 9.65 -2.27
CA CYS A 106 -2.55 9.40 -3.13
C CYS A 106 -2.09 7.94 -3.09
N GLY A 107 -1.48 7.50 -4.18
CA GLY A 107 -0.55 6.39 -4.18
C GLY A 107 -1.05 5.08 -4.74
N GLN A 108 -2.28 4.99 -5.28
CA GLN A 108 -2.97 3.77 -5.75
C GLN A 108 -2.10 2.86 -6.66
N VAL A 109 -1.18 2.12 -6.05
CA VAL A 109 -0.13 1.31 -6.69
C VAL A 109 0.09 0.04 -5.88
N ARG A 110 0.87 -0.90 -6.42
CA ARG A 110 1.26 -2.09 -5.67
C ARG A 110 2.56 -1.79 -4.94
N ALA A 111 2.59 -1.92 -3.62
CA ALA A 111 3.86 -1.89 -2.90
C ALA A 111 4.68 -3.15 -3.23
N LYS A 112 6.01 -3.00 -3.34
CA LYS A 112 6.93 -4.13 -3.52
C LYS A 112 6.81 -5.13 -2.37
N TYR A 113 6.64 -4.62 -1.14
CA TYR A 113 6.43 -5.40 0.06
C TYR A 113 5.06 -5.08 0.67
N GLN A 114 4.18 -6.09 0.76
CA GLN A 114 2.84 -5.94 1.32
C GLN A 114 2.88 -5.93 2.86
N GLU A 115 3.29 -4.81 3.45
CA GLU A 115 3.44 -4.63 4.90
C GLU A 115 2.38 -3.72 5.53
N TYR A 116 1.59 -3.04 4.70
CA TYR A 116 0.57 -2.11 5.16
C TYR A 116 -0.75 -2.82 5.46
N LYS A 117 -1.47 -2.31 6.46
CA LYS A 117 -2.76 -2.84 6.87
C LYS A 117 -3.79 -2.65 5.75
N THR A 118 -4.46 -3.73 5.35
CA THR A 118 -5.60 -3.69 4.43
C THR A 118 -6.84 -3.13 5.12
N ILE A 119 -7.51 -2.19 4.45
CA ILE A 119 -8.81 -1.65 4.84
C ILE A 119 -9.84 -2.73 4.57
N VAL A 120 -10.54 -3.14 5.63
CA VAL A 120 -11.65 -4.08 5.55
C VAL A 120 -12.91 -3.27 5.27
N ILE A 121 -13.58 -3.60 4.17
CA ILE A 121 -14.93 -3.15 3.85
C ILE A 121 -15.87 -4.35 3.97
N ASP A 122 -17.12 -4.12 4.38
CA ASP A 122 -18.07 -5.19 4.75
C ASP A 122 -18.50 -6.09 3.58
N GLU A 123 -18.10 -5.77 2.34
CA GLU A 123 -18.44 -6.51 1.13
C GLU A 123 -17.27 -7.41 0.70
N GLN A 124 -17.52 -8.71 0.54
CA GLN A 124 -16.58 -9.60 -0.14
C GLN A 124 -16.50 -9.19 -1.61
N SER A 125 -15.42 -8.50 -1.98
CA SER A 125 -15.26 -7.97 -3.32
C SER A 125 -14.91 -9.10 -4.30
N GLN A 126 -15.80 -9.39 -5.25
CA GLN A 126 -15.59 -10.40 -6.28
C GLN A 126 -14.91 -9.86 -7.55
N TRP A 127 -14.33 -8.65 -7.53
CA TRP A 127 -13.73 -8.04 -8.73
C TRP A 127 -12.69 -8.91 -9.44
N MET A 128 -12.07 -9.87 -8.75
CA MET A 128 -11.13 -10.84 -9.35
C MET A 128 -11.79 -11.84 -10.31
N SER A 129 -13.12 -11.99 -10.29
CA SER A 129 -13.86 -12.85 -11.23
C SER A 129 -14.07 -12.18 -12.59
N ASP A 130 -13.98 -10.85 -12.65
CA ASP A 130 -14.05 -10.09 -13.89
C ASP A 130 -12.67 -10.13 -14.60
N PRO A 131 -12.55 -10.74 -15.79
CA PRO A 131 -11.27 -10.89 -16.48
C PRO A 131 -10.62 -9.56 -16.88
N GLU A 132 -11.43 -8.56 -17.26
CA GLU A 132 -10.93 -7.25 -17.69
C GLU A 132 -10.33 -6.50 -16.50
N ILE A 133 -11.08 -6.44 -15.40
CA ILE A 133 -10.64 -5.79 -14.16
C ILE A 133 -9.41 -6.50 -13.60
N LYS A 134 -9.40 -7.83 -13.59
CA LYS A 134 -8.25 -8.61 -13.14
C LYS A 134 -6.99 -8.31 -13.97
N ALA A 135 -7.11 -8.31 -15.30
CA ALA A 135 -5.99 -8.00 -16.19
C ALA A 135 -5.48 -6.56 -15.99
N ALA A 136 -6.39 -5.60 -15.74
CA ALA A 136 -6.00 -4.24 -15.39
C ALA A 136 -5.24 -4.17 -14.06
N TRP A 137 -5.65 -4.94 -13.05
CA TRP A 137 -4.97 -4.99 -11.74
C TRP A 137 -3.54 -5.53 -11.86
N GLU A 138 -3.35 -6.59 -12.65
CA GLU A 138 -2.05 -7.22 -12.86
C GLU A 138 -1.02 -6.26 -13.49
N ARG A 139 -1.49 -5.29 -14.28
CA ARG A 139 -0.67 -4.24 -14.91
C ARG A 139 -0.38 -3.03 -14.01
N VAL A 140 -0.96 -2.96 -12.81
CA VAL A 140 -0.68 -1.85 -11.89
C VAL A 140 0.79 -1.88 -11.50
N ILE A 141 1.43 -0.70 -11.59
CA ILE A 141 2.85 -0.55 -11.30
C ILE A 141 3.20 -0.99 -9.88
N VAL A 142 4.38 -1.59 -9.73
CA VAL A 142 4.96 -1.93 -8.43
C VAL A 142 5.94 -0.84 -8.03
N VAL A 143 5.73 -0.24 -6.87
CA VAL A 143 6.53 0.86 -6.32
C VAL A 143 7.26 0.36 -5.07
N ASP A 144 8.53 0.74 -4.92
CA ASP A 144 9.31 0.42 -3.72
C ASP A 144 8.72 1.14 -2.49
N ASN A 145 8.64 0.44 -1.36
CA ASN A 145 8.06 0.98 -0.12
C ASN A 145 8.77 2.26 0.36
N ASN A 146 10.07 2.40 0.08
CA ASN A 146 10.81 3.63 0.40
C ASN A 146 10.33 4.82 -0.45
N ILE A 147 9.99 4.59 -1.72
CA ILE A 147 9.44 5.63 -2.60
C ILE A 147 8.06 6.05 -2.10
N LEU A 148 7.20 5.10 -1.69
CA LEU A 148 5.90 5.43 -1.09
C LEU A 148 6.07 6.28 0.18
N THR A 149 6.98 5.87 1.07
CA THR A 149 7.27 6.60 2.31
C THR A 149 7.84 7.99 2.04
N ALA A 150 8.76 8.12 1.09
CA ALA A 150 9.30 9.42 0.67
C ALA A 150 8.21 10.31 0.07
N SER A 151 7.32 9.74 -0.74
CA SER A 151 6.20 10.45 -1.37
C SER A 151 5.20 10.98 -0.34
N VAL A 152 4.89 10.18 0.68
CA VAL A 152 4.09 10.60 1.84
C VAL A 152 4.72 11.82 2.52
N ASN A 153 6.01 11.75 2.81
CA ASN A 153 6.74 12.82 3.48
C ASN A 153 6.81 14.08 2.62
N LEU A 154 7.02 13.93 1.31
CA LEU A 154 7.06 15.03 0.36
C LEU A 154 5.70 15.73 0.27
N LEU A 155 4.59 14.98 0.13
CA LEU A 155 3.26 15.58 0.08
C LEU A 155 2.92 16.28 1.39
N ASN A 156 3.29 15.67 2.53
CA ASN A 156 3.13 16.27 3.84
C ASN A 156 3.90 17.60 3.94
N PHE A 157 5.14 17.61 3.46
CA PHE A 157 5.96 18.82 3.45
C PHE A 157 5.35 19.91 2.57
N ILE A 158 4.92 19.58 1.35
CA ILE A 158 4.28 20.54 0.43
C ILE A 158 3.02 21.13 1.05
N VAL A 159 2.12 20.29 1.57
CA VAL A 159 0.84 20.76 2.14
C VAL A 159 1.04 21.58 3.42
N ASN A 160 2.00 21.22 4.28
CA ASN A 160 2.25 21.94 5.53
C ASN A 160 3.06 23.23 5.36
N ASN A 161 3.86 23.35 4.30
CA ASN A 161 4.67 24.55 4.02
C ASN A 161 4.07 25.41 2.90
N TYR A 162 2.87 25.09 2.44
CA TYR A 162 2.17 25.93 1.49
C TYR A 162 1.77 27.25 2.18
N GLU A 163 2.41 28.36 1.78
CA GLU A 163 2.13 29.70 2.28
C GLU A 163 0.73 30.16 1.87
N ARG A 164 -0.01 30.76 2.82
CA ARG A 164 -1.26 31.46 2.53
C ARG A 164 -0.98 32.93 2.22
N LYS A 165 -1.77 33.51 1.32
CA LYS A 165 -2.02 34.95 1.34
C LYS A 165 -2.91 35.23 2.55
N ASP A 166 -2.34 35.78 3.62
CA ASP A 166 -3.10 36.17 4.80
C ASP A 166 -4.18 37.20 4.43
N THR A 167 -5.45 36.85 4.60
CA THR A 167 -6.48 37.84 4.94
C THR A 167 -6.75 37.68 6.41
N VAL A 168 -6.34 38.68 7.18
CA VAL A 168 -6.61 38.78 8.61
C VAL A 168 -8.12 38.87 8.81
N ASP A 169 -8.76 37.84 9.38
CA ASP A 169 -9.86 38.04 10.34
C ASP A 169 -10.20 36.78 11.16
N GLU A 170 -10.24 37.02 12.47
CA GLU A 170 -10.94 36.36 13.59
C GLU A 170 -11.13 34.82 13.67
N MET A 171 -10.17 34.22 14.38
CA MET A 171 -10.26 33.23 15.49
C MET A 171 -11.29 32.07 15.44
N VAL A 172 -10.74 30.86 15.27
CA VAL A 172 -10.99 29.70 16.14
C VAL A 172 -9.64 29.13 16.58
N ASN A 173 -9.44 28.95 17.89
CA ASN A 173 -8.17 28.56 18.47
C ASN A 173 -7.94 27.04 18.36
N ILE A 174 -7.51 26.57 17.18
CA ILE A 174 -6.75 25.32 17.11
C ILE A 174 -5.33 25.67 17.56
N PRO A 175 -4.74 24.97 18.55
CA PRO A 175 -3.40 25.30 19.02
C PRO A 175 -2.46 25.39 17.81
N LYS A 176 -2.04 26.62 17.51
CA LYS A 176 -1.01 26.90 16.52
C LYS A 176 0.21 26.13 17.00
N THR A 177 0.51 25.03 16.34
CA THR A 177 1.76 24.31 16.61
C THR A 177 2.85 25.25 16.15
N SER A 178 3.47 25.90 17.13
CA SER A 178 4.64 26.75 16.95
C SER A 178 5.70 25.91 16.23
N THR A 179 6.23 26.46 15.13
CA THR A 179 7.15 25.86 14.15
C THR A 179 6.59 24.65 13.38
N PRO A 180 6.74 24.59 12.04
CA PRO A 180 6.61 23.34 11.31
C PRO A 180 7.74 22.42 11.78
N GLN A 181 7.50 21.69 12.87
CA GLN A 181 8.30 20.52 13.16
C GLN A 181 8.11 19.62 11.95
N ILE A 182 9.19 19.44 11.20
CA ILE A 182 9.31 18.43 10.16
C ILE A 182 9.01 17.11 10.86
N TYR A 183 7.74 16.71 10.87
CA TYR A 183 7.35 15.36 11.21
C TYR A 183 7.79 14.54 10.00
N PHE A 184 9.07 14.15 9.98
CA PHE A 184 9.37 12.79 9.54
C PHE A 184 8.40 11.94 10.37
N THR A 185 7.40 11.32 9.75
CA THR A 185 6.76 10.19 10.40
C THR A 185 7.85 9.14 10.50
N GLU A 186 8.67 9.25 11.54
CA GLU A 186 9.49 8.15 11.98
C GLU A 186 8.50 7.01 12.19
N LEU A 187 8.59 6.02 11.30
CA LEU A 187 7.98 4.72 11.52
C LEU A 187 8.20 4.38 12.99
N SER A 188 7.13 3.99 13.68
CA SER A 188 7.27 3.58 15.07
C SER A 188 8.39 2.54 15.17
N ARG A 189 9.07 2.45 16.30
CA ARG A 189 10.14 1.45 16.48
C ARG A 189 9.70 0.04 16.07
N HIS A 190 8.42 -0.28 16.26
CA HIS A 190 7.81 -1.51 15.79
C HIS A 190 7.67 -1.60 14.26
N GLU A 191 7.26 -0.53 13.57
CA GLU A 191 7.16 -0.49 12.11
C GLU A 191 8.54 -0.57 11.43
N LYS A 192 9.55 0.14 11.96
CA LYS A 192 10.94 0.01 11.49
C LYS A 192 11.43 -1.44 11.58
N LYS A 193 11.21 -2.08 12.74
CA LYS A 193 11.55 -3.50 12.96
C LYS A 193 10.77 -4.45 12.06
N LEU A 194 9.50 -4.17 11.77
CA LEU A 194 8.73 -5.02 10.86
C LEU A 194 9.26 -4.93 9.43
N MET A 195 9.49 -3.70 8.94
CA MET A 195 10.02 -3.45 7.61
C MET A 195 11.40 -4.08 7.44
N GLU A 196 12.28 -3.92 8.43
CA GLU A 196 13.60 -4.55 8.43
C GLU A 196 13.52 -6.08 8.46
N ALA A 197 12.59 -6.65 9.26
CA ALA A 197 12.36 -8.10 9.28
C ALA A 197 11.86 -8.62 7.92
N LEU A 198 10.93 -7.92 7.27
CA LEU A 198 10.39 -8.29 5.97
C LEU A 198 11.46 -8.20 4.87
N ARG A 199 12.30 -7.15 4.90
CA ARG A 199 13.44 -7.00 4.00
C ARG A 199 14.43 -8.14 4.17
N TYR A 200 14.78 -8.46 5.41
CA TYR A 200 15.68 -9.56 5.73
C TYR A 200 15.12 -10.90 5.27
N ILE A 201 13.81 -11.15 5.46
CA ILE A 201 13.14 -12.36 4.93
C ILE A 201 13.33 -12.45 3.42
N ASP A 202 13.03 -11.37 2.68
CA ASP A 202 13.07 -11.38 1.22
C ASP A 202 14.50 -11.52 0.67
N GLU A 203 15.50 -10.91 1.32
CA GLU A 203 16.92 -11.06 0.99
C GLU A 203 17.45 -12.49 1.28
N ASN A 204 16.83 -13.21 2.21
CA ASN A 204 17.27 -14.53 2.68
C ASN A 204 16.31 -15.68 2.31
N LEU A 205 15.41 -15.50 1.34
CA LEU A 205 14.50 -16.57 0.90
C LEU A 205 15.21 -17.79 0.29
N TYR A 206 16.42 -17.58 -0.23
CA TYR A 206 17.23 -18.61 -0.89
C TYR A 206 18.26 -19.26 0.04
N SER A 207 18.29 -18.88 1.32
CA SER A 207 19.15 -19.42 2.37
C SER A 207 18.31 -19.99 3.53
N GLU A 208 18.97 -20.63 4.49
CA GLU A 208 18.29 -21.12 5.69
C GLU A 208 17.71 -19.96 6.50
N LEU A 209 16.38 -19.84 6.47
CA LEU A 209 15.63 -18.78 7.12
C LEU A 209 14.80 -19.34 8.27
N SER A 210 15.08 -18.91 9.49
CA SER A 210 14.38 -19.34 10.70
C SER A 210 13.70 -18.14 11.38
N LEU A 211 12.72 -18.41 12.25
CA LEU A 211 12.07 -17.35 13.02
C LEU A 211 13.10 -16.63 13.91
N GLU A 212 14.04 -17.41 14.46
CA GLU A 212 15.12 -16.99 15.33
C GLU A 212 16.08 -16.06 14.61
N SER A 213 16.47 -16.37 13.36
CA SER A 213 17.40 -15.52 12.59
C SER A 213 16.79 -14.16 12.27
N VAL A 214 15.51 -14.11 11.87
CA VAL A 214 14.81 -12.85 11.62
C VAL A 214 14.60 -12.05 12.90
N ALA A 215 14.18 -12.71 13.98
CA ALA A 215 13.99 -12.06 15.27
C ALA A 215 15.30 -11.45 15.80
N ALA A 216 16.41 -12.17 15.67
CA ALA A 216 17.74 -11.70 16.03
C ALA A 216 18.16 -10.49 15.18
N HIS A 217 17.92 -10.53 13.86
CA HIS A 217 18.22 -9.43 12.96
C HIS A 217 17.55 -8.11 13.37
N VAL A 218 16.33 -8.17 13.91
CA VAL A 218 15.57 -6.98 14.36
C VAL A 218 15.62 -6.76 15.88
N CYS A 219 16.58 -7.40 16.55
CA CYS A 219 16.82 -7.31 18.00
C CYS A 219 15.54 -7.56 18.82
N LEU A 220 14.84 -8.67 18.55
CA LEU A 220 13.67 -9.15 19.28
C LEU A 220 13.86 -10.61 19.70
N SER A 221 13.21 -11.03 20.78
CA SER A 221 13.13 -12.46 21.09
C SER A 221 12.21 -13.18 20.09
N ALA A 222 12.51 -14.43 19.75
CA ALA A 222 11.72 -15.22 18.79
C ALA A 222 10.24 -15.31 19.20
N ASN A 223 9.96 -15.52 20.50
CA ASN A 223 8.60 -15.56 21.03
C ASN A 223 7.85 -14.23 20.84
N TYR A 224 8.51 -13.10 21.10
CA TYR A 224 7.90 -11.80 20.89
C TYR A 224 7.68 -11.53 19.40
N PHE A 225 8.70 -11.79 18.58
CA PHE A 225 8.63 -11.61 17.14
C PHE A 225 7.51 -12.45 16.50
N SER A 226 7.33 -13.71 16.89
CA SER A 226 6.23 -14.56 16.39
C SER A 226 4.85 -13.95 16.62
N ARG A 227 4.58 -13.50 17.85
CA ARG A 227 3.31 -12.83 18.21
C ARG A 227 3.16 -11.50 17.50
N PHE A 228 4.23 -10.71 17.48
CA PHE A 228 4.30 -9.41 16.82
C PHE A 228 4.02 -9.52 15.32
N PHE A 229 4.72 -10.41 14.64
CA PHE A 229 4.62 -10.66 13.21
C PHE A 229 3.22 -11.15 12.83
N LYS A 230 2.67 -12.14 13.57
CA LYS A 230 1.31 -12.62 13.35
C LYS A 230 0.27 -11.51 13.53
N LYS A 231 0.44 -10.66 14.55
CA LYS A 231 -0.46 -9.52 14.80
C LYS A 231 -0.41 -8.49 13.67
N ARG A 232 0.76 -8.26 13.07
CA ARG A 232 0.97 -7.26 12.02
C ARG A 232 0.60 -7.77 10.62
N GLN A 233 1.04 -8.97 10.25
CA GLN A 233 0.85 -9.55 8.91
C GLN A 233 -0.42 -10.42 8.80
N GLY A 234 -1.13 -10.68 9.90
CA GLY A 234 -2.34 -11.52 9.93
C GLY A 234 -2.07 -13.02 9.83
N VAL A 235 -0.88 -13.43 9.37
CA VAL A 235 -0.44 -14.83 9.26
C VAL A 235 0.84 -15.07 10.06
N ASN A 236 1.06 -16.32 10.46
CA ASN A 236 2.31 -16.68 11.16
C ASN A 236 3.52 -16.63 10.19
N PHE A 237 4.71 -16.50 10.77
CA PHE A 237 5.98 -16.41 10.05
C PHE A 237 6.20 -17.55 9.03
N LYS A 238 5.97 -18.81 9.44
CA LYS A 238 6.18 -19.98 8.57
C LYS A 238 5.26 -19.97 7.36
N THR A 239 3.99 -19.59 7.56
CA THR A 239 3.02 -19.42 6.48
C THR A 239 3.44 -18.30 5.54
N TRP A 240 3.87 -17.16 6.05
CA TRP A 240 4.35 -16.02 5.25
C TRP A 240 5.55 -16.39 4.37
N VAL A 241 6.58 -17.01 4.96
CA VAL A 241 7.77 -17.45 4.22
C VAL A 241 7.40 -18.46 3.13
N ASN A 242 6.52 -19.41 3.42
CA ASN A 242 6.04 -20.36 2.41
C ASN A 242 5.31 -19.65 1.26
N GLN A 243 4.43 -18.70 1.55
CA GLN A 243 3.73 -17.91 0.52
C GLN A 243 4.73 -17.16 -0.37
N LYS A 244 5.72 -16.49 0.23
CA LYS A 244 6.79 -15.79 -0.48
C LYS A 244 7.62 -16.73 -1.36
N LYS A 245 7.98 -17.91 -0.85
CA LYS A 245 8.68 -18.94 -1.63
C LYS A 245 7.84 -19.42 -2.82
N MET A 246 6.53 -19.61 -2.66
CA MET A 246 5.65 -20.03 -3.76
C MET A 246 5.45 -18.93 -4.81
N GLN A 247 5.47 -17.66 -4.41
CA GLN A 247 5.49 -16.52 -5.33
C GLN A 247 6.78 -16.54 -6.15
N LYS A 248 7.96 -16.62 -5.50
CA LYS A 248 9.26 -16.71 -6.18
C LYS A 248 9.41 -17.94 -7.05
N ALA A 249 8.83 -19.07 -6.66
CA ALA A 249 8.76 -20.26 -7.50
C ALA A 249 8.02 -19.99 -8.80
N GLY A 250 6.87 -19.30 -8.75
CA GLY A 250 6.11 -18.93 -9.94
C GLY A 250 6.88 -18.00 -10.88
N GLU A 251 7.67 -17.08 -10.33
CA GLU A 251 8.58 -16.21 -11.09
C GLU A 251 9.70 -17.02 -11.76
N LEU A 252 10.39 -17.89 -11.01
CA LEU A 252 11.50 -18.70 -11.52
C LEU A 252 11.08 -19.76 -12.54
N LEU A 253 9.83 -20.23 -12.48
CA LEU A 253 9.29 -21.19 -13.46
C LEU A 253 9.16 -20.61 -14.87
N HIS A 254 9.24 -19.28 -15.02
CA HIS A 254 9.22 -18.62 -16.32
C HIS A 254 10.49 -18.85 -17.13
N ASP A 255 11.64 -18.95 -16.46
CA ASP A 255 12.91 -19.22 -17.12
C ASP A 255 13.05 -20.74 -17.36
N PRO A 256 13.04 -21.20 -18.64
CA PRO A 256 13.15 -22.62 -18.96
C PRO A 256 14.50 -23.23 -18.56
N VAL A 257 15.54 -22.41 -18.30
CA VAL A 257 16.86 -22.87 -17.82
C VAL A 257 16.76 -23.47 -16.43
N HIS A 258 15.79 -23.05 -15.60
CA HIS A 258 15.63 -23.55 -14.25
C HIS A 258 14.78 -24.82 -14.22
N SER A 259 15.34 -25.97 -13.87
CA SER A 259 14.57 -27.19 -13.63
C SER A 259 13.71 -27.05 -12.35
N ILE A 260 12.58 -27.76 -12.28
CA ILE A 260 11.69 -27.75 -11.10
C ILE A 260 12.47 -28.15 -9.83
N ASP A 261 13.36 -29.14 -9.98
CA ASP A 261 14.25 -29.63 -8.94
C ASP A 261 15.30 -28.57 -8.51
N SER A 262 15.87 -27.84 -9.48
CA SER A 262 16.76 -26.71 -9.18
C SER A 262 16.03 -25.58 -8.44
N ILE A 263 14.78 -25.28 -8.80
CA ILE A 263 13.97 -24.25 -8.14
C ILE A 263 13.64 -24.68 -6.70
N ALA A 264 13.27 -25.94 -6.50
CA ALA A 264 13.01 -26.51 -5.18
C ALA A 264 14.24 -26.36 -4.26
N ARG A 265 15.42 -26.78 -4.73
CA ARG A 265 16.69 -26.62 -4.00
C ARG A 265 17.02 -25.16 -3.73
N LYS A 266 16.88 -24.28 -4.74
CA LYS A 266 17.14 -22.85 -4.61
C LYS A 266 16.27 -22.21 -3.53
N LEU A 267 15.03 -22.64 -3.39
CA LEU A 267 14.08 -22.19 -2.35
C LEU A 267 14.19 -22.98 -1.04
N GLN A 268 15.27 -23.75 -0.85
CA GLN A 268 15.58 -24.50 0.38
C GLN A 268 14.50 -25.55 0.72
N TYR A 269 13.96 -26.23 -0.30
CA TYR A 269 13.19 -27.45 -0.10
C TYR A 269 14.09 -28.66 -0.27
N ALA A 270 14.20 -29.47 0.79
CA ALA A 270 15.00 -30.70 0.77
C ALA A 270 14.49 -31.73 -0.25
N GLN A 271 13.18 -31.80 -0.45
CA GLN A 271 12.54 -32.78 -1.35
C GLN A 271 11.66 -32.08 -2.38
N THR A 272 11.96 -32.32 -3.66
CA THR A 272 11.21 -31.78 -4.81
C THR A 272 9.74 -32.22 -4.80
N SER A 273 9.44 -33.43 -4.33
CA SER A 273 8.06 -33.93 -4.16
C SER A 273 7.25 -33.09 -3.17
N TYR A 274 7.86 -32.70 -2.05
CA TYR A 274 7.22 -31.83 -1.06
C TYR A 274 7.01 -30.42 -1.62
N PHE A 275 8.01 -29.85 -2.29
CA PHE A 275 7.88 -28.58 -3.02
C PHE A 275 6.69 -28.61 -3.98
N CYS A 276 6.58 -29.63 -4.84
CA CYS A 276 5.46 -29.77 -5.77
C CYS A 276 4.10 -29.82 -5.07
N ARG A 277 4.01 -30.46 -3.90
CA ARG A 277 2.78 -30.50 -3.11
C ARG A 277 2.41 -29.12 -2.57
N VAL A 278 3.37 -28.38 -2.02
CA VAL A 278 3.15 -27.02 -1.52
C VAL A 278 2.80 -26.07 -2.66
N PHE A 279 3.46 -26.20 -3.81
CA PHE A 279 3.18 -25.39 -4.98
C PHE A 279 1.76 -25.62 -5.51
N ARG A 280 1.33 -26.89 -5.61
CA ARG A 280 -0.05 -27.24 -5.98
C ARG A 280 -1.08 -26.65 -5.02
N ALA A 281 -0.82 -26.67 -3.72
CA ALA A 281 -1.71 -26.07 -2.74
C ALA A 281 -1.81 -24.54 -2.92
N ALA A 282 -0.72 -23.87 -3.30
CA ALA A 282 -0.69 -22.42 -3.48
C ALA A 282 -1.27 -21.94 -4.81
N HIS A 283 -0.98 -22.65 -5.91
CA HIS A 283 -1.32 -22.23 -7.29
C HIS A 283 -2.42 -23.07 -7.93
N GLN A 284 -2.98 -24.04 -7.21
CA GLN A 284 -4.02 -24.98 -7.68
C GLN A 284 -3.62 -25.83 -8.90
N THR A 285 -2.34 -25.82 -9.28
CA THR A 285 -1.80 -26.57 -10.43
C THR A 285 -0.36 -27.02 -10.16
N SER A 286 0.13 -28.00 -10.94
CA SER A 286 1.50 -28.49 -10.79
C SER A 286 2.54 -27.48 -11.30
N PRO A 287 3.78 -27.44 -10.78
CA PRO A 287 4.83 -26.57 -11.32
C PRO A 287 5.05 -26.74 -12.82
N GLN A 288 4.94 -27.98 -13.33
CA GLN A 288 5.13 -28.28 -14.74
C GLN A 288 3.97 -27.76 -15.58
N SER A 289 2.73 -28.02 -15.15
CA SER A 289 1.53 -27.49 -15.81
C SER A 289 1.51 -25.95 -15.79
N PHE A 290 1.93 -25.34 -14.68
CA PHE A 290 2.06 -23.88 -14.52
C PHE A 290 3.06 -23.30 -15.54
N ARG A 291 4.21 -23.96 -15.73
CA ARG A 291 5.20 -23.58 -16.74
C ARG A 291 4.63 -23.67 -18.15
N HIS A 292 4.00 -24.79 -18.50
CA HIS A 292 3.45 -24.98 -19.85
C HIS A 292 2.39 -23.93 -20.18
N ALA A 293 1.45 -23.67 -19.27
CA ALA A 293 0.37 -22.71 -19.48
C ALA A 293 0.87 -21.27 -19.75
N ARG A 294 2.04 -20.91 -19.21
CA ARG A 294 2.64 -19.58 -19.38
C ARG A 294 3.61 -19.47 -20.56
N LEU A 295 4.16 -20.57 -21.07
CA LEU A 295 4.97 -20.58 -22.29
C LEU A 295 4.09 -20.68 -23.55
N SER A 296 2.83 -21.09 -23.40
CA SER A 296 1.82 -21.13 -24.47
C SER A 296 1.04 -19.82 -24.63
N GLN A 297 1.40 -18.77 -23.88
CA GLN A 297 0.86 -17.41 -23.97
C GLN A 297 1.95 -16.49 -24.52
#